data_AF-A0A0B3ARH3-F1
#
_entry.id   AF-A0A0B3ARH3-F1
#
_cell.length_a   1.000
_cell.length_b   1.000
_cell.length_c   1.000
_cell.angle_alpha   90.00
_cell.angle_beta   90.00
_cell.angle_gamma   90.00
#
_symmetry.space_group_name_H-M   'P 1'
#
loop_
_entity.id
_entity.type
_entity.pdbx_description
1 polymer ?
#
loop_
_entity_poly.entity_id
_entity_poly.type
_entity_poly.pdbx_seq_one_letter_code
_entity_poly.pdbx_strand_id
1 'polypeptide(L)'
;MVFKKAFIYDLFKKINPKIKYVGVEAVGQLVDLQNHYFAKNNYPAKVIHESLFEKEKIVEIIKKEKGEKIIFLFKTLDSLEMLKRDYSKELLNEIVYLADKVVVSFATKSLIAKKKFNVKRNWIINFIKDNFKILDDKEIGSERYVIFCKK
;
A
#
# COMPACT_ATOMS: atom_id res chain seq x y z
N MET A 1 4.56 6.25 -2.81
CA MET A 1 4.10 4.88 -3.11
C MET A 1 4.77 3.89 -2.17
N VAL A 2 4.11 3.49 -1.08
CA VAL A 2 4.71 2.75 0.05
C VAL A 2 4.45 1.24 -0.03
N PHE A 3 5.33 0.38 -0.58
CA PHE A 3 5.24 -1.11 -0.43
C PHE A 3 6.52 -1.85 -0.03
N LYS A 4 6.26 -3.01 0.57
CA LYS A 4 7.12 -4.04 1.17
C LYS A 4 8.06 -4.84 0.24
N LYS A 5 8.18 -4.53 -1.06
CA LYS A 5 9.00 -5.34 -1.99
C LYS A 5 9.65 -4.49 -3.09
N ALA A 6 10.97 -4.33 -3.04
CA ALA A 6 11.76 -3.62 -4.07
C ALA A 6 11.51 -4.11 -5.51
N PHE A 7 11.21 -5.39 -5.70
CA PHE A 7 11.03 -6.02 -7.02
C PHE A 7 9.85 -5.49 -7.84
N ILE A 8 8.91 -4.76 -7.23
CA ILE A 8 7.79 -4.20 -7.98
C ILE A 8 8.18 -2.93 -8.76
N TYR A 9 9.29 -2.30 -8.40
CA TYR A 9 9.75 -1.09 -9.08
C TYR A 9 9.99 -1.34 -10.58
N ASP A 10 10.63 -2.46 -10.94
CA ASP A 10 10.87 -2.81 -12.34
C ASP A 10 9.57 -2.94 -13.14
N LEU A 11 8.53 -3.51 -12.53
CA LEU A 11 7.22 -3.63 -13.15
C LEU A 11 6.62 -2.24 -13.40
N PHE A 12 6.65 -1.36 -12.40
CA PHE A 12 6.13 -0.01 -12.56
C PHE A 12 6.94 0.83 -13.54
N LYS A 13 8.26 0.66 -13.58
CA LYS A 13 9.14 1.32 -14.53
C LYS A 13 8.82 0.93 -15.98
N LYS A 14 8.45 -0.33 -16.23
CA LYS A 14 8.00 -0.78 -17.57
C LYS A 14 6.72 -0.07 -18.03
N ILE A 15 5.85 0.30 -17.09
CA ILE A 15 4.59 1.01 -17.36
C ILE A 15 4.83 2.52 -17.47
N ASN A 16 5.61 3.09 -16.56
CA ASN A 16 5.97 4.49 -16.53
C ASN A 16 7.46 4.65 -16.17
N PRO A 17 8.35 4.88 -17.16
CA PRO A 17 9.79 5.01 -16.95
C PRO A 17 10.20 6.18 -16.03
N LYS A 18 9.33 7.18 -15.86
CA LYS A 18 9.59 8.37 -15.03
C LYS A 18 9.07 8.24 -13.60
N ILE A 19 8.59 7.06 -13.21
CA ILE A 19 7.99 6.86 -11.90
C ILE A 19 9.02 7.02 -10.77
N LYS A 20 8.64 7.82 -9.77
CA LYS A 20 9.36 7.93 -8.49
C LYS A 20 8.74 6.99 -7.47
N TYR A 21 9.57 6.21 -6.78
CA TYR A 21 9.13 5.22 -5.80
C TYR A 21 9.60 5.59 -4.38
N VAL A 22 8.70 5.50 -3.40
CA VAL A 22 9.02 5.78 -1.99
C VAL A 22 8.35 4.77 -1.07
N GLY A 23 9.08 3.72 -0.71
CA GLY A 23 8.69 2.67 0.23
C GLY A 23 8.76 3.12 1.69
N VAL A 24 7.99 2.46 2.56
CA VAL A 24 8.15 2.48 4.01
C VAL A 24 8.15 1.03 4.49
N GLU A 25 9.09 0.69 5.35
CA GLU A 25 9.26 -0.64 5.93
C GLU A 25 9.79 -0.52 7.35
N ALA A 26 9.25 -1.36 8.26
CA ALA A 26 9.58 -1.33 9.68
C ALA A 26 10.82 -2.17 10.03
N VAL A 27 11.26 -3.04 9.11
CA VAL A 27 12.46 -3.88 9.29
C VAL A 27 13.66 -3.21 8.60
N GLY A 28 14.55 -2.60 9.38
CA GLY A 28 15.74 -1.90 8.87
C GLY A 28 16.60 -2.71 7.90
N GLN A 29 16.85 -3.99 8.18
CA GLN A 29 17.62 -4.86 7.27
C GLN A 29 16.99 -4.98 5.87
N LEU A 30 15.66 -4.98 5.77
CA LEU A 30 14.96 -4.99 4.48
C LEU A 30 15.08 -3.63 3.79
N VAL A 31 15.04 -2.53 4.55
CA VAL A 31 15.23 -1.17 4.03
C VAL A 31 16.62 -1.06 3.39
N ASP A 32 17.66 -1.50 4.10
CA ASP A 32 19.05 -1.47 3.63
C ASP A 32 19.23 -2.30 2.36
N LEU A 33 18.68 -3.52 2.35
CA LEU A 33 18.72 -4.41 1.18
C LEU A 33 18.04 -3.76 -0.04
N GLN A 34 16.87 -3.16 0.14
CA GLN A 34 16.11 -2.54 -0.95
C GLN A 34 16.79 -1.27 -1.46
N ASN A 35 17.31 -0.42 -0.58
CA ASN A 35 18.04 0.78 -0.97
C ASN A 35 19.37 0.44 -1.65
N HIS A 36 20.09 -0.59 -1.19
CA HIS A 36 21.27 -1.09 -1.87
C HIS A 36 20.95 -1.55 -3.29
N TYR A 37 19.85 -2.29 -3.47
CA TYR A 37 19.37 -2.68 -4.79
C TYR A 37 19.03 -1.47 -5.67
N PHE A 38 18.33 -0.46 -5.16
CA PHE A 38 18.01 0.75 -5.93
C PHE A 38 19.25 1.55 -6.33
N ALA A 39 20.22 1.69 -5.41
CA ALA A 39 21.48 2.37 -5.68
C ALA A 39 22.29 1.63 -6.76
N LYS A 40 22.43 0.30 -6.64
CA LYS A 40 23.15 -0.53 -7.61
C LYS A 40 22.59 -0.41 -9.04
N ASN A 41 21.29 -0.20 -9.17
CA ASN A 41 20.61 -0.10 -10.47
C ASN A 41 20.32 1.35 -10.91
N ASN A 42 20.80 2.36 -10.16
CA ASN A 42 20.53 3.79 -10.41
C ASN A 42 19.02 4.11 -10.54
N TYR A 43 18.20 3.51 -9.68
CA TYR A 43 16.76 3.72 -9.70
C TYR A 43 16.38 4.97 -8.88
N PRO A 44 15.51 5.86 -9.39
CA PRO A 44 14.94 6.98 -8.63
C PRO A 44 13.89 6.50 -7.61
N ALA A 45 14.34 5.63 -6.71
CA ALA A 45 13.54 4.91 -5.74
C ALA A 45 14.25 4.91 -4.39
N LYS A 46 13.48 4.97 -3.31
CA LYS A 46 13.99 4.79 -1.95
C LYS A 46 12.98 4.08 -1.08
N VAL A 47 13.45 3.45 -0.02
CA VAL A 47 12.65 2.94 1.09
C VAL A 47 13.11 3.62 2.37
N ILE A 48 12.17 4.02 3.20
CA ILE A 48 12.40 4.69 4.47
C ILE A 48 12.15 3.68 5.59
N HIS A 49 13.08 3.59 6.54
CA HIS A 49 12.92 2.78 7.74
C HIS A 49 11.96 3.49 8.69
N GLU A 50 10.70 3.08 8.67
CA GLU A 50 9.65 3.70 9.47
C GLU A 50 8.49 2.73 9.67
N SER A 51 7.72 2.93 10.75
CA SER A 51 6.50 2.18 10.98
C SER A 51 5.30 2.90 10.37
N LEU A 52 4.35 2.14 9.80
CA LEU A 52 3.07 2.72 9.39
C LEU A 52 2.30 3.30 10.57
N PHE A 53 2.58 2.85 11.81
CA PHE A 53 1.99 3.38 13.05
C PHE A 53 2.39 4.83 13.35
N GLU A 54 3.48 5.32 12.77
CA GLU A 54 3.97 6.71 12.91
C GLU A 54 3.25 7.64 11.92
N LYS A 55 1.94 7.85 12.15
CA LYS A 55 1.03 8.51 11.20
C LYS A 55 1.52 9.86 10.72
N GLU A 56 2.02 10.70 11.62
CA GLU A 56 2.54 12.04 11.32
C GLU A 56 3.68 11.95 10.30
N LYS A 57 4.60 10.99 10.49
CA LYS A 57 5.72 10.77 9.57
C LYS A 57 5.25 10.24 8.23
N ILE A 58 4.27 9.34 8.19
CA ILE A 58 3.67 8.85 6.94
C ILE A 58 3.04 10.00 6.15
N VAL A 59 2.28 10.86 6.82
CA VAL A 59 1.66 12.06 6.24
C VAL A 59 2.75 13.00 5.68
N GLU A 60 3.82 13.24 6.43
CA GLU A 60 4.95 14.04 5.95
C GLU A 60 5.62 13.46 4.71
N ILE A 61 5.87 12.14 4.70
CA ILE A 61 6.48 11.45 3.56
C ILE A 61 5.61 11.65 2.31
N ILE A 62 4.29 11.48 2.43
CA ILE A 62 3.37 11.67 1.30
C ILE A 62 3.33 13.14 0.85
N LYS A 63 3.34 14.10 1.79
CA LYS A 63 3.31 15.54 1.49
C LYS A 63 4.59 16.04 0.80
N LYS A 64 5.76 15.49 1.16
CA LYS A 64 7.07 15.85 0.55
C LYS A 64 7.15 15.50 -0.93
N GLU A 65 6.38 14.52 -1.38
CA GLU A 65 6.31 14.13 -2.78
C GLU A 65 5.44 15.10 -3.60
N LYS A 66 5.82 15.36 -4.86
CA LYS A 66 5.11 16.25 -5.78
C LYS A 66 4.51 15.44 -6.94
N GLY A 67 3.52 16.02 -7.62
CA GLY A 67 2.83 15.39 -8.76
C GLY A 67 1.71 14.44 -8.34
N GLU A 68 1.22 13.63 -9.30
CA GLU A 68 0.18 12.62 -9.05
C GLU A 68 0.71 11.54 -8.10
N LYS A 69 -0.04 11.27 -7.03
CA LYS A 69 0.30 10.36 -5.95
C LYS A 69 -0.65 9.18 -5.97
N ILE A 70 -0.07 8.00 -6.13
CA ILE A 70 -0.78 6.74 -5.93
C ILE A 70 -0.19 6.06 -4.70
N ILE A 71 -1.05 5.80 -3.72
CA ILE A 71 -0.71 5.00 -2.55
C ILE A 71 -1.24 3.60 -2.78
N PHE A 72 -0.45 2.63 -2.40
CA PHE A 72 -0.85 1.24 -2.40
C PHE A 72 -0.91 0.79 -0.91
N LEU A 73 -1.61 -0.29 -0.57
CA LEU A 73 -1.71 -0.97 0.74
C LEU A 73 -1.98 -2.47 0.51
N PHE A 74 -1.00 -3.16 -0.10
CA PHE A 74 -1.08 -4.58 -0.40
C PHE A 74 -0.94 -5.48 0.83
N LYS A 75 -2.02 -6.19 1.17
CA LYS A 75 -2.12 -7.10 2.32
C LYS A 75 -1.68 -6.47 3.64
N THR A 76 -1.81 -5.16 3.76
CA THR A 76 -1.31 -4.41 4.94
C THR A 76 -2.41 -4.20 5.97
N LEU A 77 -3.63 -3.92 5.53
CA LEU A 77 -4.73 -3.51 6.41
C LEU A 77 -5.10 -4.60 7.43
N ASP A 78 -5.18 -5.87 7.03
CA ASP A 78 -5.46 -6.96 7.98
C ASP A 78 -4.40 -7.02 9.10
N SER A 79 -3.12 -6.83 8.75
CA SER A 79 -2.03 -6.85 9.74
C SER A 79 -2.07 -5.65 10.68
N LEU A 80 -2.43 -4.47 10.17
CA LEU A 80 -2.61 -3.27 10.97
C LEU A 80 -3.76 -3.41 11.96
N GLU A 81 -4.92 -3.87 11.48
CA GLU A 81 -6.12 -4.09 12.31
C GLU A 81 -5.88 -5.09 13.43
N MET A 82 -5.09 -6.14 13.15
CA MET A 82 -4.73 -7.17 14.14
C MET A 82 -3.83 -6.63 15.24
N LEU A 83 -2.96 -5.66 14.93
CA LEU A 83 -2.05 -5.04 15.90
C LEU A 83 -2.73 -3.92 16.70
N LYS A 84 -3.60 -3.13 16.06
CA LYS A 84 -4.39 -2.08 16.71
C LYS A 84 -5.76 -1.98 16.05
N ARG A 85 -6.80 -2.22 16.86
CA ARG A 85 -8.20 -2.12 16.43
C ARG A 85 -8.50 -0.75 15.83
N ASP A 86 -9.27 -0.74 14.74
CA ASP A 86 -9.71 0.41 13.95
C ASP A 86 -8.60 1.27 13.31
N TYR A 87 -7.33 0.92 13.53
CA TYR A 87 -6.19 1.68 13.03
C TYR A 87 -6.12 1.71 11.50
N SER A 88 -6.54 0.64 10.82
CA SER A 88 -6.59 0.60 9.36
C SER A 88 -7.51 1.68 8.79
N LYS A 89 -8.63 1.95 9.48
CA LYS A 89 -9.60 2.96 9.09
C LYS A 89 -9.06 4.36 9.36
N GLU A 90 -8.44 4.56 10.53
CA GLU A 90 -7.75 5.82 10.87
C GLU A 90 -6.71 6.18 9.81
N LEU A 91 -5.81 5.23 9.48
CA LEU A 91 -4.75 5.45 8.49
C LEU A 91 -5.34 5.81 7.12
N LEU A 92 -6.38 5.10 6.67
CA LEU A 92 -7.04 5.41 5.40
C LEU A 92 -7.65 6.81 5.38
N ASN A 93 -8.32 7.21 6.47
CA ASN A 93 -8.88 8.55 6.59
C ASN A 93 -7.83 9.66 6.49
N GLU A 94 -6.59 9.40 6.88
CA GLU A 94 -5.52 10.40 6.77
C GLU A 94 -4.87 10.40 5.38
N ILE A 95 -4.54 9.23 4.83
CA ILE A 95 -3.73 9.16 3.61
C ILE A 95 -4.53 9.38 2.32
N VAL A 96 -5.83 9.06 2.30
CA VAL A 96 -6.65 9.13 1.07
C VAL A 96 -6.77 10.56 0.56
N TYR A 97 -6.85 11.56 1.46
CA TYR A 97 -6.93 12.98 1.07
C TYR A 97 -5.60 13.54 0.59
N LEU A 98 -4.50 12.81 0.80
CA LEU A 98 -3.15 13.20 0.40
C LEU A 98 -2.70 12.56 -0.93
N ALA A 99 -3.56 11.73 -1.53
CA ALA A 99 -3.28 10.99 -2.74
C ALA A 99 -4.41 11.13 -3.77
N ASP A 100 -4.07 10.99 -5.04
CA ASP A 100 -5.04 10.97 -6.13
C ASP A 100 -5.78 9.63 -6.19
N LYS A 101 -5.06 8.53 -5.86
CA LYS A 101 -5.61 7.18 -5.83
C LYS A 101 -4.99 6.36 -4.70
N VAL A 102 -5.80 5.50 -4.09
CA VAL A 102 -5.38 4.49 -3.12
C VAL A 102 -5.77 3.11 -3.64
N VAL A 103 -4.85 2.16 -3.51
CA VAL A 103 -5.02 0.77 -3.95
C VAL A 103 -4.76 -0.16 -2.78
N VAL A 104 -5.78 -0.81 -2.25
CA VAL A 104 -5.61 -1.82 -1.19
C VAL A 104 -5.71 -3.22 -1.79
N SER A 105 -5.03 -4.20 -1.19
CA SER A 105 -5.25 -5.61 -1.57
C SER A 105 -5.48 -6.53 -0.39
N PHE A 106 -6.28 -7.57 -0.64
CA PHE A 106 -6.64 -8.60 0.32
C PHE A 106 -6.44 -9.98 -0.30
N ALA A 107 -5.87 -10.92 0.45
CA ALA A 107 -5.78 -12.30 -0.01
C ALA A 107 -7.17 -12.95 -0.03
N THR A 108 -7.58 -13.56 -1.14
CA THR A 108 -8.90 -14.21 -1.30
C THR A 108 -8.86 -15.72 -1.04
N LYS A 109 -7.68 -16.34 -1.07
CA LYS A 109 -7.47 -17.78 -0.84
C LYS A 109 -6.27 -18.04 0.07
N SER A 110 -6.34 -19.12 0.87
CA SER A 110 -5.18 -19.59 1.63
C SER A 110 -4.16 -20.26 0.70
N LEU A 111 -2.87 -20.09 0.99
CA LEU A 111 -1.79 -20.69 0.21
C LEU A 111 -1.77 -22.22 0.30
N ILE A 112 -2.05 -22.76 1.49
CA ILE A 112 -1.90 -24.19 1.81
C ILE A 112 -3.07 -25.01 1.24
N ALA A 113 -4.31 -24.58 1.45
CA ALA A 113 -5.48 -25.35 1.07
C ALA A 113 -6.10 -24.91 -0.26
N LYS A 114 -5.64 -23.80 -0.86
CA LYS A 114 -6.29 -23.07 -1.97
C LYS A 114 -7.78 -22.76 -1.73
N LYS A 115 -8.25 -22.91 -0.48
CA LYS A 115 -9.64 -22.63 -0.08
C LYS A 115 -9.83 -21.13 0.02
N LYS A 116 -10.99 -20.64 -0.44
CA LYS A 116 -11.37 -19.24 -0.27
C LYS A 116 -11.41 -18.92 1.23
N PHE A 117 -10.91 -17.74 1.61
CA PHE A 117 -11.11 -17.27 2.98
C PHE A 117 -12.61 -17.05 3.21
N ASN A 118 -13.15 -17.65 4.27
CA ASN A 118 -14.54 -17.42 4.67
C ASN A 118 -14.75 -16.00 5.25
N VAL A 119 -13.68 -15.34 5.68
CA VAL A 119 -13.74 -13.96 6.20
C VAL A 119 -13.89 -12.99 5.02
N LYS A 120 -15.10 -12.47 4.83
CA LYS A 120 -15.45 -11.58 3.71
C LYS A 120 -14.83 -10.19 3.80
N ARG A 121 -14.15 -9.85 4.91
CA ARG A 121 -13.56 -8.52 5.21
C ARG A 121 -14.56 -7.37 4.98
N ASN A 122 -15.83 -7.64 5.21
CA ASN A 122 -16.91 -6.67 5.01
C ASN A 122 -16.65 -5.39 5.81
N TRP A 123 -16.02 -5.49 6.98
CA TRP A 123 -15.70 -4.35 7.84
C TRP A 123 -14.91 -3.23 7.12
N ILE A 124 -13.86 -3.59 6.37
CA ILE A 124 -13.02 -2.59 5.68
C ILE A 124 -13.58 -2.23 4.32
N ILE A 125 -14.19 -3.20 3.62
CA ILE A 125 -14.80 -2.96 2.32
C ILE A 125 -15.99 -2.00 2.44
N ASN A 126 -16.86 -2.21 3.44
CA ASN A 126 -17.98 -1.31 3.70
C ASN A 126 -17.48 0.07 4.11
N PHE A 127 -16.52 0.13 5.04
CA PHE A 127 -15.89 1.40 5.42
C PHE A 127 -15.37 2.19 4.20
N ILE A 128 -14.66 1.53 3.28
CA ILE A 128 -14.14 2.19 2.07
C ILE A 128 -15.30 2.68 1.18
N LYS A 129 -16.34 1.87 0.95
CA LYS A 129 -17.49 2.25 0.12
C LYS A 129 -18.28 3.41 0.71
N ASP A 130 -18.44 3.42 2.03
CA ASP A 130 -19.22 4.42 2.75
C ASP A 130 -18.49 5.77 2.77
N ASN A 131 -17.15 5.78 2.85
CA ASN A 131 -16.36 7.01 3.02
C ASN A 131 -15.68 7.51 1.72
N PHE A 132 -15.43 6.65 0.74
CA PHE A 132 -14.61 6.98 -0.43
C PHE A 132 -15.29 6.64 -1.77
N LYS A 133 -14.81 7.25 -2.86
CA LYS A 133 -15.29 6.94 -4.21
C LYS A 133 -14.55 5.74 -4.76
N ILE A 134 -15.27 4.64 -4.98
CA ILE A 134 -14.70 3.44 -5.62
C ILE A 134 -14.48 3.72 -7.11
N LEU A 135 -13.28 3.43 -7.59
CA LEU A 135 -12.90 3.51 -9.00
C LEU A 135 -12.88 2.12 -9.66
N ASP A 136 -12.44 1.10 -8.93
CA ASP A 136 -12.39 -0.29 -9.40
C ASP A 136 -12.38 -1.26 -8.20
N ASP A 137 -12.90 -2.47 -8.39
CA ASP A 137 -12.95 -3.54 -7.41
C ASP A 137 -12.92 -4.89 -8.13
N LYS A 138 -11.73 -5.51 -8.16
CA LYS A 138 -11.48 -6.71 -8.97
C LYS A 138 -10.66 -7.76 -8.24
N GLU A 139 -10.88 -9.01 -8.61
CA GLU A 139 -10.06 -10.14 -8.17
C GLU A 139 -9.09 -10.54 -9.28
N ILE A 140 -7.79 -10.58 -8.98
CA ILE A 140 -6.74 -11.09 -9.87
C ILE A 140 -6.03 -12.23 -9.13
N GLY A 141 -6.14 -13.44 -9.69
CA GLY A 141 -5.54 -14.64 -9.12
C GLY A 141 -6.14 -15.04 -7.77
N SER A 142 -5.40 -14.76 -6.68
CA SER A 142 -5.81 -15.02 -5.29
C SER A 142 -5.83 -13.75 -4.44
N GLU A 143 -5.96 -12.59 -5.09
CA GLU A 143 -6.00 -11.29 -4.44
C GLU A 143 -7.13 -10.43 -5.00
N ARG A 144 -7.84 -9.76 -4.09
CA ARG A 144 -8.82 -8.72 -4.42
C ARG A 144 -8.12 -7.37 -4.28
N TYR A 145 -8.25 -6.54 -5.30
CA TYR A 145 -7.73 -5.17 -5.35
C TYR A 145 -8.91 -4.21 -5.37
N VAL A 146 -8.88 -3.22 -4.49
CA VAL A 146 -9.87 -2.13 -4.47
C VAL A 146 -9.13 -0.83 -4.71
N ILE A 147 -9.54 -0.11 -5.76
CA ILE A 147 -9.00 1.18 -6.16
C ILE A 147 -10.04 2.24 -5.84
N PHE A 148 -9.64 3.27 -5.12
CA PHE A 148 -10.55 4.33 -4.68
C PHE A 148 -9.81 5.66 -4.50
N CYS A 149 -10.58 6.73 -4.43
CA CYS A 149 -10.08 8.08 -4.15
C CYS A 149 -11.02 8.80 -3.17
N LYS A 150 -10.63 10.01 -2.76
CA LYS A 150 -11.54 10.90 -2.03
C LYS A 150 -12.87 11.08 -2.79
N LYS A 151 -13.97 11.20 -2.05
CA LYS A 151 -15.26 11.58 -2.62
C LYS A 151 -15.23 13.04 -3.09
#